data_AF-M1ZT26-F1
#
_entry.id   AF-M1ZT26-F1
#
_cell.length_a   1.000
_cell.length_b   1.000
_cell.length_c   1.000
_cell.angle_alpha   90.00
_cell.angle_beta   90.00
_cell.angle_gamma   90.00
#
_symmetry.space_group_name_H-M   'P 1'
#
loop_
_entity.id
_entity.type
_entity.pdbx_description
1 polymer ?
#
loop_
_entity_poly.entity_id
_entity_poly.type
_entity_poly.pdbx_seq_one_letter_code
_entity_poly.pdbx_strand_id
1 'polypeptide(L)'
;MFVYNTGTGYAMCASPLHKEYGLKKDDGTPYSKKELLEFGFFIDEIPDKPQNSQYEYVMKVNFETKMVYYDKIPIKTIVSEDTKIDYLTKELATNKLESMKLKGLLKKNAEEIAKAKIEIMKLKGGLQ
;
A
#
# COMPACT_ATOMS: atom_id res chain seq x y z
N MET A 1 10.33 -24.30 -14.13
CA MET A 1 9.05 -23.78 -14.67
C MET A 1 9.28 -23.40 -16.13
N PHE A 2 8.39 -23.81 -17.03
CA PHE A 2 8.52 -23.63 -18.46
C PHE A 2 7.54 -22.58 -18.96
N VAL A 3 8.03 -21.58 -19.69
CA VAL A 3 7.19 -20.53 -20.25
C VAL A 3 7.33 -20.54 -21.76
N TYR A 4 6.21 -20.71 -22.46
CA TYR A 4 6.19 -20.86 -23.92
C TYR A 4 5.14 -19.96 -24.56
N ASN A 5 5.39 -19.61 -25.81
CA ASN A 5 4.51 -18.78 -26.60
C ASN A 5 3.34 -19.62 -27.16
N THR A 6 2.11 -19.16 -26.97
CA THR A 6 0.89 -19.83 -27.47
C THR A 6 0.40 -19.26 -28.80
N GLY A 7 1.13 -18.31 -29.39
CA GLY A 7 0.72 -17.51 -30.57
C GLY A 7 -0.11 -16.28 -30.21
N THR A 8 -0.86 -16.33 -29.10
CA THR A 8 -1.70 -15.22 -28.59
C THR A 8 -1.21 -14.63 -27.28
N GLY A 9 -0.18 -15.22 -26.67
CA GLY A 9 0.36 -14.83 -25.38
C GLY A 9 1.42 -15.82 -24.89
N TYR A 10 1.58 -15.90 -23.58
CA TYR A 10 2.51 -16.83 -22.94
C TYR A 10 1.78 -17.69 -21.91
N ALA A 11 2.12 -18.99 -21.87
CA ALA A 11 1.60 -19.94 -20.90
C ALA A 11 2.74 -20.50 -20.04
N MET A 12 2.40 -20.87 -18.79
CA MET A 12 3.35 -21.37 -17.80
C MET A 12 3.01 -22.81 -17.41
N CYS A 13 4.00 -23.70 -17.45
CA CYS A 13 3.89 -25.09 -17.04
C CYS A 13 4.93 -25.38 -15.95
N ALA A 14 4.52 -26.04 -14.86
CA ALA A 14 5.45 -26.39 -13.78
C ALA A 14 6.50 -27.41 -14.23
N SER A 15 6.08 -28.46 -14.96
CA SER A 15 6.95 -29.49 -15.52
C SER A 15 6.43 -29.95 -16.89
N PRO A 16 7.02 -29.48 -18.00
CA PRO A 16 6.55 -29.82 -19.34
C PRO A 16 6.84 -31.29 -19.71
N LEU A 17 7.70 -31.97 -18.95
CA LEU A 17 8.07 -33.38 -19.12
C LEU A 17 7.23 -34.34 -18.25
N HIS A 18 6.24 -33.83 -17.50
CA HIS A 18 5.45 -34.71 -16.64
C HIS A 18 4.62 -35.71 -17.47
N LYS A 19 4.65 -36.98 -17.09
CA LYS A 19 4.04 -38.06 -17.88
C LYS A 19 2.52 -37.90 -18.06
N GLU A 20 1.85 -37.41 -17.02
CA GLU A 20 0.38 -37.26 -17.01
C GLU A 20 -0.09 -35.88 -17.48
N TYR A 21 0.58 -34.81 -17.05
CA TYR A 21 0.14 -33.41 -17.19
C TYR A 21 1.20 -32.50 -17.82
N GLY A 22 2.24 -33.07 -18.43
CA GLY A 22 3.21 -32.36 -19.25
C GLY A 22 2.64 -31.98 -20.61
N LEU A 23 3.44 -31.28 -21.40
CA LEU A 23 3.06 -30.85 -22.74
C LEU A 23 3.08 -32.04 -23.69
N LYS A 24 1.96 -32.21 -24.40
CA LYS A 24 1.75 -33.28 -25.38
C LYS A 24 1.38 -32.68 -26.73
N LYS A 25 1.79 -33.36 -27.79
CA LYS A 25 1.36 -33.09 -29.16
C LYS A 25 -0.12 -33.46 -29.33
N ASP A 26 -0.70 -33.10 -30.47
CA ASP A 26 -2.10 -33.42 -30.80
C ASP A 26 -2.39 -34.92 -30.79
N ASP A 27 -1.38 -35.75 -31.04
CA ASP A 27 -1.45 -37.22 -30.98
C ASP A 27 -1.32 -37.79 -29.56
N GLY A 28 -1.17 -36.93 -28.54
CA GLY A 28 -0.98 -37.31 -27.14
C GLY A 28 0.44 -37.71 -26.76
N THR A 29 1.40 -37.71 -27.69
CA THR A 29 2.80 -38.03 -27.38
C THR A 29 3.50 -36.85 -26.67
N PRO A 30 4.38 -37.09 -25.68
CA PRO A 30 5.13 -36.02 -25.03
C PRO A 30 6.13 -35.37 -25.99
N TYR A 31 6.31 -34.06 -25.87
CA TYR A 31 7.41 -33.37 -26.58
C TYR A 31 8.78 -33.79 -26.01
N SER A 32 9.78 -33.87 -26.90
CA SER A 32 11.16 -34.10 -26.49
C SER A 32 11.77 -32.84 -25.84
N LYS A 33 12.82 -33.02 -25.04
CA LYS A 33 13.56 -31.90 -24.43
C LYS A 33 14.06 -30.90 -25.47
N LYS A 34 14.47 -31.36 -26.66
CA LYS A 34 14.96 -30.50 -27.74
C LYS A 34 13.84 -29.64 -28.34
N GLU A 35 12.69 -30.24 -28.64
CA GLU A 35 11.51 -29.51 -29.13
C GLU A 35 11.01 -28.51 -28.08
N LEU A 36 10.99 -28.89 -26.80
CA LEU A 36 10.62 -27.98 -25.71
C LEU A 36 11.56 -26.78 -25.60
N LEU A 37 12.87 -26.94 -25.81
CA LEU A 37 13.80 -25.80 -25.80
C LEU A 37 13.58 -24.83 -26.96
N GLU A 38 12.97 -25.27 -28.06
CA GLU A 38 12.58 -24.41 -29.19
C GLU A 38 11.32 -23.59 -28.88
N PHE A 39 10.39 -24.14 -28.07
CA PHE A 39 9.14 -23.44 -27.73
C PHE A 39 9.29 -22.37 -26.65
N GLY A 40 10.32 -22.43 -25.80
CA GLY A 40 10.34 -21.56 -24.63
C GLY A 40 11.56 -21.59 -23.75
N PHE A 41 11.63 -20.55 -22.92
CA PHE A 41 12.66 -20.35 -21.91
C PHE A 41 12.50 -21.39 -20.80
N PHE A 42 13.53 -22.23 -20.63
CA PHE A 42 13.61 -23.24 -19.57
C PHE A 42 14.34 -22.64 -18.36
N ILE A 43 13.66 -22.60 -17.22
CA ILE A 43 14.27 -22.21 -15.95
C ILE A 43 14.71 -23.50 -15.26
N ASP A 44 16.02 -23.77 -15.24
CA ASP A 44 16.59 -24.92 -14.56
C ASP A 44 16.31 -24.87 -13.05
N GLU A 45 16.40 -23.68 -12.43
CA GLU A 45 16.14 -23.48 -11.00
C GLU A 45 15.35 -22.20 -10.75
N ILE A 46 14.28 -22.30 -9.97
CA ILE A 46 13.53 -21.12 -9.49
C ILE A 46 14.40 -20.48 -8.41
N PRO A 47 14.73 -19.17 -8.51
CA PRO A 47 15.51 -18.52 -7.48
C PRO A 47 14.79 -18.58 -6.13
N ASP A 48 15.54 -18.72 -5.05
CA ASP A 48 14.96 -18.67 -3.71
C ASP A 48 14.35 -17.29 -3.44
N LYS A 49 13.10 -17.29 -2.95
CA LYS A 49 12.41 -16.04 -2.58
C LYS A 49 13.13 -15.41 -1.38
N PRO A 50 13.63 -14.16 -1.50
CA PRO A 50 14.21 -13.47 -0.36
C PRO A 50 13.17 -13.31 0.76
N GLN A 51 13.57 -13.54 2.00
CA GLN A 51 12.73 -13.33 3.17
C GLN A 51 13.07 -11.99 3.82
N ASN A 52 12.16 -11.03 3.73
CA ASN A 52 12.26 -9.76 4.45
C ASN A 52 10.87 -9.29 4.88
N SER A 53 10.68 -9.03 6.18
CA SER A 53 9.41 -8.58 6.76
C SER A 53 8.90 -7.22 6.26
N GLN A 54 9.76 -6.40 5.66
CA GLN A 54 9.40 -5.06 5.17
C GLN A 54 8.96 -5.06 3.70
N TYR A 55 9.20 -6.16 2.98
CA TYR A 55 9.06 -6.20 1.53
C TYR A 55 8.34 -7.46 1.07
N GLU A 56 7.44 -7.26 0.12
CA GLU A 56 6.87 -8.30 -0.68
C GLU A 56 7.72 -8.44 -1.93
N TYR A 57 7.96 -9.68 -2.35
CA TYR A 57 8.79 -9.97 -3.52
C TYR A 57 7.91 -10.58 -4.61
N VAL A 58 7.84 -9.91 -5.76
CA VAL A 58 7.11 -10.38 -6.94
C VAL A 58 8.09 -11.01 -7.90
N MET A 59 7.84 -12.26 -8.26
CA MET A 59 8.65 -12.97 -9.24
C MET A 59 8.39 -12.38 -10.63
N LYS A 60 9.46 -11.97 -11.31
CA LYS A 60 9.42 -11.49 -12.70
C LYS A 60 10.32 -12.34 -13.58
N VAL A 61 9.90 -12.47 -14.83
CA VAL A 61 10.61 -13.20 -15.87
C VAL A 61 11.02 -12.20 -16.95
N ASN A 62 12.31 -12.10 -17.23
CA ASN A 62 12.82 -11.38 -18.39
C ASN A 62 13.12 -12.39 -19.51
N PHE A 63 12.34 -12.29 -20.58
CA PHE A 63 12.43 -13.19 -21.74
C PHE A 63 13.62 -12.86 -22.66
N GLU A 64 14.07 -11.60 -22.71
CA GLU A 64 15.22 -11.19 -23.52
C GLU A 64 16.52 -11.75 -22.93
N THR A 65 16.71 -11.56 -21.62
CA THR A 65 17.90 -12.03 -20.91
C THR A 65 17.77 -13.45 -20.42
N LYS A 66 16.59 -14.08 -20.56
CA LYS A 66 16.33 -15.46 -20.13
C LYS A 66 16.67 -15.63 -18.64
N MET A 67 16.10 -14.77 -17.79
CA MET A 67 16.32 -14.78 -16.34
C MET A 67 15.04 -14.61 -15.54
N VAL A 68 15.02 -15.21 -14.35
CA VAL A 68 14.00 -14.99 -13.33
C VAL A 68 14.64 -14.28 -12.15
N TYR A 69 13.95 -13.28 -11.63
CA TYR A 69 14.37 -12.54 -10.46
C TYR A 69 13.16 -12.06 -9.66
N TYR A 70 13.41 -11.60 -8.45
CA TYR A 70 12.39 -11.00 -7.60
C TYR A 70 12.51 -9.49 -7.59
N ASP A 71 11.44 -8.81 -7.96
CA ASP A 71 11.29 -7.39 -7.71
C ASP A 71 10.82 -7.16 -6.29
N LYS A 72 11.45 -6.17 -5.63
CA LYS A 72 11.19 -5.78 -4.26
C LYS A 72 10.09 -4.72 -4.23
N ILE A 73 8.98 -5.02 -3.56
CA ILE A 73 7.84 -4.12 -3.37
C ILE A 73 7.70 -3.82 -1.87
N PRO A 74 7.65 -2.55 -1.44
CA PRO A 74 7.41 -2.23 -0.04
C PRO A 74 6.05 -2.74 0.41
N ILE A 75 6.00 -3.50 1.51
CA ILE A 75 4.74 -3.85 2.15
C ILE A 75 4.18 -2.55 2.70
N LYS A 76 3.09 -2.07 2.09
CA LYS A 76 2.33 -0.97 2.68
C LYS A 76 1.82 -1.47 4.01
N THR A 77 2.35 -0.92 5.10
CA THR A 77 1.81 -1.15 6.44
C THR A 77 0.36 -0.69 6.40
N ILE A 78 -0.56 -1.65 6.37
CA ILE A 78 -1.97 -1.36 6.61
C ILE A 78 -2.01 -0.93 8.08
N VAL A 79 -1.95 0.38 8.31
CA VAL A 79 -2.12 0.95 9.64
C VAL A 79 -3.51 0.48 10.10
N SER A 80 -3.58 -0.31 11.16
CA SER A 80 -4.85 -0.87 11.64
C SER A 80 -5.86 0.25 11.85
N GLU A 81 -7.14 -0.02 11.55
CA GLU A 81 -8.21 0.96 11.75
C GLU A 81 -8.22 1.48 13.19
N ASP A 82 -7.92 0.62 14.18
CA ASP A 82 -7.79 0.98 15.59
C ASP A 82 -6.75 2.08 15.84
N THR A 83 -5.58 2.02 15.17
CA THR A 83 -4.53 3.03 15.35
C THR A 83 -4.92 4.36 14.72
N LYS A 84 -5.68 4.32 13.62
CA LYS A 84 -6.25 5.55 13.00
C LYS A 84 -7.33 6.16 13.88
N ILE A 85 -8.18 5.34 14.50
CA ILE A 85 -9.23 5.78 15.42
C ILE A 85 -8.61 6.40 16.67
N ASP A 86 -7.57 5.80 17.23
CA ASP A 86 -6.87 6.35 18.41
C ASP A 86 -6.22 7.71 18.09
N TYR A 87 -5.59 7.84 16.92
CA TYR A 87 -5.05 9.13 16.45
C TYR A 87 -6.15 10.19 16.29
N LEU A 88 -7.23 9.87 15.57
CA LEU A 88 -8.36 10.80 15.36
C LEU A 88 -9.03 11.19 16.68
N THR A 89 -9.12 10.26 17.64
CA THR A 89 -9.70 10.53 18.96
C THR A 89 -8.84 11.49 19.78
N LYS A 90 -7.51 11.32 19.74
CA LYS A 90 -6.55 12.24 20.39
C LYS A 90 -6.58 13.62 19.75
N GLU A 91 -6.65 13.68 18.42
CA GLU A 91 -6.76 14.94 17.68
C GLU A 91 -8.08 15.68 18.02
N LEU A 92 -9.20 14.94 18.07
CA LEU A 92 -10.50 15.50 18.44
C LEU A 92 -10.51 16.04 19.88
N ALA A 93 -9.91 15.32 20.83
CA ALA A 93 -9.79 15.76 22.23
C ALA A 93 -8.95 17.05 22.34
N THR A 94 -7.87 17.14 21.56
CA THR A 94 -7.01 18.33 21.50
C THR A 94 -7.77 19.53 20.95
N ASN A 95 -8.47 19.36 19.82
CA ASN A 95 -9.29 20.41 19.21
C ASN A 95 -10.42 20.89 20.14
N LYS A 96 -11.03 19.98 20.90
CA LYS A 96 -12.07 20.33 21.88
C LYS A 96 -11.49 21.17 23.03
N LEU A 97 -10.29 20.83 23.51
CA LEU A 97 -9.60 21.60 24.55
C LEU A 97 -9.23 23.01 24.05
N GLU A 98 -8.72 23.12 22.83
CA GLU A 98 -8.41 24.42 22.21
C GLU A 98 -9.66 25.28 22.02
N SER A 99 -10.78 24.68 21.56
CA SER A 99 -12.06 25.37 21.44
C SER A 99 -12.56 25.91 22.79
N MET A 100 -12.41 25.15 23.88
CA MET A 100 -12.77 25.61 25.23
C MET A 100 -11.89 26.76 25.70
N LYS A 101 -10.58 26.71 25.44
CA LYS A 101 -9.65 27.82 25.73
C LYS A 101 -10.06 29.09 24.97
N LEU A 102 -10.40 28.96 23.70
CA LEU A 102 -10.88 30.08 22.88
C LEU A 102 -12.17 30.69 23.43
N LYS A 103 -13.14 29.86 23.83
CA LYS A 103 -14.38 30.33 24.48
C LYS A 103 -14.09 31.09 25.78
N GLY A 104 -13.14 30.60 26.59
CA GLY A 104 -12.69 31.28 27.80
C GLY A 104 -12.10 32.66 27.53
N LEU A 105 -11.24 32.77 26.51
CA LEU A 105 -10.65 34.04 26.08
C LEU A 105 -11.71 35.03 25.58
N LEU A 106 -12.68 34.57 24.77
CA LEU A 106 -13.77 35.41 24.28
C LEU A 106 -14.63 35.98 25.42
N LYS A 107 -14.93 35.15 26.43
CA LYS A 107 -15.68 35.61 27.61
C LYS A 107 -14.91 36.70 28.38
N LYS A 108 -13.60 36.49 28.60
CA LYS A 108 -12.75 37.49 29.27
C LYS A 108 -12.72 38.81 28.51
N ASN A 109 -12.55 38.76 27.19
CA ASN A 109 -12.57 39.97 26.35
C ASN A 109 -13.92 40.69 26.41
N ALA A 110 -15.04 39.96 26.42
CA ALA A 110 -16.36 40.57 26.55
C ALA A 110 -16.55 41.29 27.90
N GLU A 111 -16.06 40.71 29.00
CA GLU A 111 -16.08 41.34 30.32
C GLU A 111 -15.20 42.61 30.38
N GLU A 112 -14.02 42.59 29.76
CA GLU A 112 -13.14 43.76 29.68
C GLU A 112 -13.77 44.89 28.85
N ILE A 113 -14.39 44.57 27.71
CA ILE A 113 -15.12 45.54 26.89
C ILE A 113 -16.29 46.16 27.67
N ALA A 114 -17.03 45.35 28.43
CA ALA A 114 -18.14 45.83 29.25
C ALA A 114 -17.65 46.79 30.34
N LYS A 115 -16.55 46.47 31.03
CA LYS A 115 -15.93 47.36 32.02
C LYS A 115 -15.48 48.68 31.40
N ALA A 116 -14.78 48.63 30.27
CA ALA A 116 -14.33 49.82 29.56
C ALA A 116 -15.51 50.70 29.10
N LYS A 117 -16.61 50.11 28.63
CA LYS A 117 -17.83 50.86 28.27
C LYS A 117 -18.43 51.58 29.47
N ILE A 118 -18.52 50.93 30.62
CA ILE A 118 -19.02 51.55 31.86
C ILE A 118 -18.13 52.71 32.28
N GLU A 119 -16.80 52.53 32.20
CA GLU A 119 -15.84 53.58 32.54
C GLU A 119 -15.94 54.79 31.60
N ILE A 120 -16.10 54.56 30.29
CA ILE A 120 -16.35 55.62 29.30
C ILE A 120 -17.67 56.36 29.60
N MET A 121 -18.74 55.65 29.98
CA MET A 121 -20.02 56.29 30.32
C MET A 121 -19.92 57.17 31.57
N LYS A 122 -19.15 56.74 32.58
CA LYS A 122 -18.85 57.55 33.78
C LYS A 122 -18.07 58.81 33.41
N LEU A 123 -17.03 58.69 32.59
CA LEU A 123 -16.22 59.83 32.13
C LEU A 123 -17.00 60.82 31.27
N LYS A 124 -18.01 60.36 30.52
CA LYS A 124 -18.91 61.20 29.72
C LYS A 124 -20.09 61.79 30.52
N GLY A 125 -20.13 61.58 31.83
CA GLY A 125 -21.17 62.14 32.71
C GLY A 125 -22.55 61.47 32.61
N GLY A 126 -22.63 60.28 31.99
CA GLY A 126 -23.91 59.57 31.77
C GLY A 126 -24.35 58.64 32.91
N LEU A 127 -23.52 58.46 33.93
CA LEU A 127 -23.82 57.68 35.14
C LEU A 127 -23.57 58.56 36.37
N GLN A 128 -24.59 59.33 36.77
CA GLN A 128 -24.82 59.74 38.16
C GLN A 128 -25.81 58.77 38.80
#